data_AF-A0A101G5U5-F1
#
_entry.id   AF-A0A101G5U5-F1
#
_cell.length_a   1.000
_cell.length_b   1.000
_cell.length_c   1.000
_cell.angle_alpha   90.00
_cell.angle_beta   90.00
_cell.angle_gamma   90.00
#
_symmetry.space_group_name_H-M   'P 1'
#
loop_
_entity.id
_entity.type
_entity.pdbx_description
1 polymer ?
#
loop_
_entity_poly.entity_id
_entity_poly.type
_entity_poly.pdbx_seq_one_letter_code
_entity_poly.pdbx_strand_id
1 'polypeptide(L)'
;MGYKIFCKGKVALVLLGEVPVAGPQISGREKAVRVAQRLFKEIDKLIAGSSAGPYQIIFKHRGSGRYDLVIKSKSSKLSSELSLEVLHDLDELWIKRFSKIFHGIFILSCFYEKNDNLECLAVTDGLGAVLYSSEVRQFFQTR
;
A
#
# COMPACT_ATOMS: atom_id res chain seq x y z
N MET A 1 -14.81 -16.82 9.45
CA MET A 1 -14.43 -15.63 10.25
C MET A 1 -14.51 -14.42 9.35
N GLY A 2 -15.41 -13.46 9.62
CA GLY A 2 -15.53 -12.26 8.81
C GLY A 2 -14.52 -11.20 9.23
N TYR A 3 -13.56 -10.88 8.37
CA TYR A 3 -12.68 -9.73 8.57
C TYR A 3 -13.42 -8.46 8.13
N LYS A 4 -13.46 -7.44 8.97
CA LYS A 4 -14.12 -6.17 8.64
C LYS A 4 -13.22 -5.37 7.70
N ILE A 5 -13.60 -5.30 6.42
CA ILE A 5 -12.88 -4.49 5.45
C ILE A 5 -13.41 -3.07 5.49
N PHE A 6 -12.50 -2.12 5.65
CA PHE A 6 -12.78 -0.72 5.46
C PHE A 6 -12.55 -0.34 3.99
N CYS A 7 -13.62 0.08 3.32
CA CYS A 7 -13.59 0.51 1.92
C CYS A 7 -13.92 1.99 1.84
N LYS A 8 -13.12 2.76 1.12
CA LYS A 8 -13.47 4.14 0.75
C LYS A 8 -12.85 4.51 -0.58
N GLY A 9 -13.70 4.88 -1.55
CA GLY A 9 -13.27 5.08 -2.92
C GLY A 9 -12.68 3.80 -3.51
N LYS A 10 -11.52 3.91 -4.16
CA LYS A 10 -10.84 2.81 -4.89
C LYS A 10 -9.79 2.07 -4.06
N VAL A 11 -9.78 2.26 -2.75
CA VAL A 11 -8.82 1.61 -1.85
C VAL A 11 -9.53 0.92 -0.70
N ALA A 12 -8.92 -0.15 -0.20
CA ALA A 12 -9.42 -0.93 0.91
C ALA A 12 -8.31 -1.19 1.94
N LEU A 13 -8.75 -1.38 3.18
CA LEU A 13 -7.92 -1.65 4.35
C LEU A 13 -8.59 -2.72 5.21
N VAL A 14 -7.87 -3.77 5.55
CA VAL A 14 -8.33 -4.83 6.46
C VAL A 14 -7.22 -5.21 7.43
N LEU A 15 -7.57 -5.80 8.57
CA LEU A 15 -6.60 -6.41 9.49
C LEU A 15 -6.60 -7.92 9.28
N LEU A 16 -5.43 -8.49 9.01
CA LEU A 16 -5.20 -9.94 9.07
C LEU A 16 -4.42 -10.25 10.34
N GLY A 17 -5.14 -10.71 11.37
CA GLY A 17 -4.62 -10.69 12.73
C GLY A 17 -4.33 -9.25 13.15
N GLU A 18 -3.07 -8.95 13.45
CA GLU A 18 -2.60 -7.61 13.81
C GLU A 18 -1.94 -6.86 12.65
N VAL A 19 -1.80 -7.50 11.48
CA VAL A 19 -1.09 -6.92 10.34
C VAL A 19 -2.09 -6.21 9.42
N PRO A 20 -1.94 -4.90 9.18
CA PRO A 20 -2.76 -4.18 8.21
C PRO A 20 -2.50 -4.68 6.80
N VAL A 21 -3.58 -4.83 6.02
CA VAL A 21 -3.52 -5.14 4.60
C VAL A 21 -4.21 -4.03 3.84
N ALA A 22 -3.46 -3.34 2.99
CA ALA A 22 -3.91 -2.20 2.22
C ALA A 22 -3.77 -2.50 0.73
N GLY A 23 -4.64 -1.92 -0.10
CA GLY A 23 -4.65 -2.25 -1.51
C GLY A 23 -5.69 -1.50 -2.33
N PRO A 24 -5.52 -1.43 -3.65
CA PRO A 24 -6.57 -0.96 -4.53
C PRO A 24 -7.70 -1.98 -4.62
N GLN A 25 -8.90 -1.47 -4.83
CA GLN A 25 -10.07 -2.24 -5.24
C GLN A 25 -10.08 -2.35 -6.76
N ILE A 26 -10.11 -3.57 -7.28
CA ILE A 26 -10.01 -3.89 -8.69
C ILE A 26 -11.26 -4.68 -9.11
N SER A 27 -11.87 -4.26 -10.22
CA SER A 27 -13.00 -4.98 -10.79
C SER A 27 -12.57 -6.34 -11.35
N GLY A 28 -13.03 -7.41 -10.70
CA GLY A 28 -12.80 -8.79 -11.09
C GLY A 28 -11.45 -9.37 -10.62
N ARG A 29 -11.50 -10.64 -10.20
CA ARG A 29 -10.35 -11.37 -9.64
C ARG A 29 -9.15 -11.41 -10.59
N GLU A 30 -9.35 -11.77 -11.85
CA GLU A 30 -8.25 -11.93 -12.81
C GLU A 30 -7.47 -10.62 -13.05
N LYS A 31 -8.19 -9.49 -13.04
CA LYS A 31 -7.58 -8.18 -13.17
C LYS A 31 -6.82 -7.82 -11.89
N ALA A 32 -7.40 -8.12 -10.73
CA ALA A 32 -6.75 -7.92 -9.44
C ALA A 32 -5.43 -8.70 -9.35
N VAL A 33 -5.42 -9.97 -9.78
CA VAL A 33 -4.20 -10.81 -9.82
C VAL A 33 -3.14 -10.19 -10.74
N ARG A 34 -3.51 -9.76 -11.95
CA ARG A 34 -2.59 -9.10 -12.88
C ARG A 34 -2.00 -7.79 -12.31
N VAL A 35 -2.83 -6.97 -11.65
CA VAL A 35 -2.39 -5.75 -10.99
C VAL A 35 -1.44 -6.06 -9.84
N ALA A 36 -1.78 -7.03 -8.98
CA ALA A 36 -0.93 -7.46 -7.88
C ALA A 36 0.44 -7.95 -8.37
N GLN A 37 0.47 -8.82 -9.38
CA GLN A 37 1.73 -9.31 -9.97
C GLN A 37 2.60 -8.18 -10.54
N ARG A 38 1.98 -7.19 -11.22
CA ARG A 38 2.71 -6.02 -11.72
C ARG A 38 3.28 -5.21 -10.55
N LEU A 39 2.46 -4.94 -9.55
CA LEU A 39 2.84 -4.17 -8.37
C LEU A 39 4.02 -4.81 -7.63
N PHE A 40 3.99 -6.13 -7.44
CA PHE A 40 5.06 -6.87 -6.76
C PHE A 40 6.34 -6.86 -7.59
N LYS A 41 6.27 -6.99 -8.93
CA LYS A 41 7.45 -6.82 -9.80
C LYS A 41 8.09 -5.43 -9.68
N GLU A 42 7.30 -4.37 -9.54
CA GLU A 42 7.83 -3.02 -9.35
C GLU A 42 8.44 -2.85 -7.96
N ILE A 43 7.86 -3.47 -6.93
CA ILE A 43 8.44 -3.54 -5.58
C ILE A 43 9.76 -4.31 -5.60
N ASP A 44 9.84 -5.46 -6.27
CA ASP A 44 11.07 -6.26 -6.38
C ASP A 44 12.18 -5.45 -7.07
N LYS A 45 11.85 -4.68 -8.11
CA LYS A 45 12.82 -3.77 -8.76
C LYS A 45 13.27 -2.65 -7.82
N LEU A 46 12.34 -2.05 -7.07
CA LEU A 46 12.65 -1.03 -6.07
C LEU A 46 13.59 -1.60 -5.00
N ILE A 47 13.38 -2.86 -4.60
CA ILE A 47 14.20 -3.55 -3.61
C ILE A 47 15.58 -3.87 -4.17
N ALA A 48 15.65 -4.47 -5.36
CA ALA A 48 16.91 -4.83 -6.01
C ALA A 48 17.80 -3.59 -6.29
N GLY A 49 17.18 -2.44 -6.55
CA GLY A 49 17.87 -1.17 -6.76
C GLY A 49 18.25 -0.42 -5.48
N SER A 50 17.80 -0.86 -4.30
CA SER A 50 18.10 -0.22 -3.02
C SER A 50 19.34 -0.83 -2.37
N SER A 51 20.33 0.00 -2.03
CA SER A 51 21.48 -0.43 -1.25
C SER A 51 21.07 -0.64 0.23
N ALA A 52 20.56 -1.84 0.58
CA ALA A 52 20.38 -2.39 1.93
C ALA A 52 19.79 -1.46 3.03
N GLY A 53 19.16 -0.35 2.65
CA GLY A 53 18.65 0.68 3.56
C GLY A 53 17.15 0.51 3.80
N PRO A 54 16.63 0.97 4.95
CA PRO A 54 15.21 0.83 5.26
C PRO A 54 14.35 1.69 4.34
N TYR A 55 13.24 1.13 3.84
CA TYR A 55 12.24 1.85 3.06
C TYR A 55 11.46 2.83 3.91
N GLN A 56 11.03 3.93 3.30
CA GLN A 56 10.11 4.87 3.92
C GLN A 56 8.74 4.78 3.28
N ILE A 57 7.72 4.71 4.13
CA ILE A 57 6.33 4.88 3.72
C ILE A 57 6.00 6.37 3.85
N ILE A 58 5.65 6.98 2.72
CA ILE A 58 5.34 8.41 2.64
C ILE A 58 3.92 8.59 2.14
N PHE A 59 3.14 9.42 2.84
CA PHE A 59 1.89 9.95 2.32
C PHE A 59 2.15 11.32 1.69
N LYS A 60 2.05 11.39 0.35
CA LYS A 60 2.27 12.60 -0.44
C LYS A 60 0.94 13.30 -0.68
N HIS A 61 0.78 14.52 -0.16
CA HIS A 61 -0.44 15.32 -0.39
C HIS A 61 -0.57 15.75 -1.85
N ARG A 62 -1.78 15.69 -2.41
CA ARG A 62 -2.11 16.05 -3.79
C ARG A 62 -2.99 17.30 -3.92
N GLY A 63 -3.37 17.92 -2.80
CA GLY A 63 -4.41 18.95 -2.74
C GLY A 63 -5.76 18.40 -2.29
N SER A 64 -6.65 19.28 -1.83
CA SER A 64 -8.03 18.96 -1.45
C SER A 64 -8.20 17.79 -0.45
N GLY A 65 -7.24 17.62 0.47
CA GLY A 65 -7.27 16.55 1.46
C GLY A 65 -7.03 15.14 0.90
N ARG A 66 -6.49 15.03 -0.32
CA ARG A 66 -6.13 13.75 -0.98
C ARG A 66 -4.64 13.49 -0.93
N TYR A 67 -4.27 12.22 -0.83
CA TYR A 67 -2.89 11.77 -0.69
C TYR A 67 -2.64 10.50 -1.50
N ASP A 68 -1.38 10.28 -1.86
CA ASP A 68 -0.91 9.02 -2.42
C ASP A 68 0.09 8.36 -1.46
N LEU A 69 0.06 7.03 -1.36
CA LEU A 69 1.06 6.25 -0.62
C LEU A 69 2.23 5.95 -1.54
N VAL A 70 3.40 6.43 -1.14
CA VAL A 70 4.67 6.27 -1.84
C VAL A 70 5.60 5.43 -0.99
N ILE A 71 6.22 4.42 -1.60
CA ILE A 71 7.35 3.70 -1.01
C ILE A 71 8.63 4.32 -1.58
N LYS A 72 9.49 4.82 -0.70
CA LYS A 72 10.78 5.40 -1.07
C LYS A 72 11.94 4.55 -0.58
N SER A 73 12.92 4.35 -1.44
CA SER A 73 14.21 3.76 -1.10
C SER A 73 15.15 4.83 -0.52
N LYS A 74 15.77 4.56 0.64
CA LYS A 74 16.89 5.36 1.15
C LYS A 74 18.18 4.91 0.44
N SER A 75 18.42 5.36 -0.80
CA SER A 75 19.71 5.10 -1.46
C SER A 75 20.81 5.96 -0.85
N SER A 76 21.92 5.33 -0.43
CA SER A 76 23.04 6.01 0.25
C SER A 76 24.10 6.56 -0.71
N LYS A 77 24.00 6.33 -2.02
CA LYS A 77 25.03 6.75 -2.99
C LYS A 77 24.42 7.30 -4.28
N LEU A 78 24.53 8.62 -4.44
CA LEU A 78 24.70 9.45 -5.65
C LEU A 78 23.89 9.15 -6.94
N SER A 79 22.86 8.31 -6.92
CA SER A 79 22.09 7.96 -8.13
C SER A 79 20.61 7.79 -7.76
N SER A 80 19.78 8.71 -8.26
CA SER A 80 18.31 8.76 -8.27
C SER A 80 17.56 8.12 -7.09
N GLU A 81 16.87 8.95 -6.30
CA GLU A 81 15.87 8.50 -5.32
C GLU A 81 14.78 7.66 -6.04
N LEU A 82 14.81 6.34 -5.88
CA LEU A 82 13.78 5.45 -6.42
C LEU A 82 12.55 5.52 -5.52
N SER A 83 11.40 5.85 -6.12
CA SER A 83 10.12 5.90 -5.45
C SER A 83 9.04 5.21 -6.26
N LEU A 84 8.11 4.56 -5.58
CA LEU A 84 6.99 3.86 -6.17
C LEU A 84 5.69 4.35 -5.52
N GLU A 85 4.82 4.97 -6.31
CA GLU A 85 3.44 5.25 -5.90
C GLU A 85 2.64 3.95 -5.98
N VAL A 86 2.12 3.49 -4.83
CA VAL A 86 1.46 2.18 -4.73
C VAL A 86 -0.04 2.27 -4.45
N LEU A 87 -0.50 3.35 -3.83
CA LEU A 87 -1.92 3.64 -3.63
C LEU A 87 -2.19 5.11 -3.94
N HIS A 88 -3.33 5.40 -4.56
CA HIS A 88 -3.70 6.75 -4.96
C HIS A 88 -5.05 7.17 -4.39
N ASP A 89 -5.27 8.49 -4.31
CA ASP A 89 -6.55 9.11 -3.93
C ASP A 89 -7.04 8.74 -2.51
N LEU A 90 -6.10 8.59 -1.59
CA LEU A 90 -6.36 8.35 -0.17
C LEU A 90 -6.87 9.62 0.48
N ASP A 91 -7.92 9.52 1.30
CA ASP A 91 -8.35 10.62 2.14
C ASP A 91 -7.73 10.59 3.54
N GLU A 92 -7.83 11.72 4.25
CA GLU A 92 -7.28 11.88 5.60
C GLU A 92 -7.78 10.83 6.60
N LEU A 93 -9.01 10.36 6.49
CA LEU A 93 -9.57 9.37 7.40
C LEU A 93 -8.96 7.99 7.14
N TRP A 94 -8.72 7.65 5.87
CA TRP A 94 -7.99 6.43 5.49
C TRP A 94 -6.58 6.44 6.11
N ILE A 95 -5.86 7.57 5.98
CA ILE A 95 -4.51 7.71 6.53
C ILE A 95 -4.52 7.59 8.06
N LYS A 96 -5.43 8.30 8.75
CA LYS A 96 -5.57 8.20 10.22
C LYS A 96 -5.84 6.76 10.67
N ARG A 97 -6.69 6.03 9.93
CA ARG A 97 -6.97 4.63 10.22
C ARG A 97 -5.73 3.77 10.03
N PHE A 98 -5.05 3.90 8.89
CA PHE A 98 -3.82 3.18 8.61
C PHE A 98 -2.74 3.45 9.66
N SER A 99 -2.45 4.72 9.96
CA SER A 99 -1.46 5.12 10.97
C SER A 99 -1.78 4.60 12.37
N LYS A 100 -3.07 4.45 12.73
CA LYS A 100 -3.46 3.90 14.04
C LYS A 100 -3.18 2.40 14.18
N ILE A 101 -3.19 1.67 13.06
CA ILE A 101 -3.01 0.21 13.06
C ILE A 101 -1.65 -0.24 12.55
N PHE A 102 -0.87 0.67 11.97
CA PHE A 102 0.47 0.41 11.49
C PHE A 102 1.50 0.40 12.62
N HIS A 103 2.11 -0.76 12.85
CA HIS A 103 3.14 -0.97 13.89
C HIS A 103 4.48 -1.40 13.28
N GLY A 104 4.85 -0.79 12.15
CA GLY A 104 6.13 -1.06 11.48
C GLY A 104 6.07 -2.12 10.37
N ILE A 105 4.92 -2.77 10.18
CA ILE A 105 4.65 -3.77 9.15
C ILE A 105 3.27 -3.55 8.54
N PHE A 106 3.14 -3.77 7.23
CA PHE A 106 1.85 -3.94 6.56
C PHE A 106 2.00 -4.83 5.32
N ILE A 107 0.89 -5.35 4.82
CA ILE A 107 0.82 -6.09 3.56
C ILE A 107 0.19 -5.19 2.51
N LEU A 108 0.85 -5.04 1.37
CA LEU A 108 0.25 -4.47 0.17
C LEU A 108 -0.32 -5.60 -0.68
N SER A 109 -1.62 -5.54 -0.99
CA SER A 109 -2.30 -6.54 -1.82
C SER A 109 -3.33 -5.84 -2.72
N CYS A 110 -4.17 -6.60 -3.41
CA CYS A 110 -5.34 -6.07 -4.12
C CYS A 110 -6.62 -6.70 -3.58
N PHE A 111 -7.70 -5.95 -3.72
CA PHE A 111 -9.03 -6.36 -3.34
C PHE A 111 -9.90 -6.49 -4.58
N TYR A 112 -10.85 -7.42 -4.59
CA TYR A 112 -11.78 -7.62 -5.70
C TYR A 112 -13.17 -7.99 -5.18
N GLU A 113 -14.18 -7.55 -5.92
CA GLU A 113 -15.57 -7.87 -5.60
C GLU A 113 -15.93 -9.29 -6.09
N LYS A 114 -16.64 -10.03 -5.24
CA LYS A 114 -17.20 -11.35 -5.52
C LYS A 114 -18.46 -11.54 -4.68
N ASN A 115 -19.60 -11.78 -5.33
CA ASN A 115 -20.90 -11.98 -4.68
C ASN A 115 -21.22 -10.87 -3.65
N ASP A 116 -21.13 -9.62 -4.08
CA ASP A 116 -21.34 -8.41 -3.26
C ASP A 116 -20.41 -8.24 -2.04
N ASN A 117 -19.40 -9.11 -1.92
CA ASN A 117 -18.38 -9.04 -0.89
C ASN A 117 -17.04 -8.65 -1.51
N LEU A 118 -16.26 -7.89 -0.76
CA LEU A 118 -14.90 -7.58 -1.15
C LEU A 118 -13.97 -8.68 -0.59
N GLU A 119 -13.21 -9.35 -1.45
CA GLU A 119 -12.21 -10.33 -1.08
C GLU A 119 -10.80 -9.73 -1.23
N CYS A 120 -9.86 -10.18 -0.39
CA CYS A 120 -8.47 -9.74 -0.40
C CYS A 120 -7.59 -10.85 -0.96
N LEU A 121 -6.79 -10.56 -1.99
CA LEU A 121 -5.93 -11.57 -2.62
C LEU A 121 -4.87 -12.14 -1.66
N ALA A 122 -4.42 -11.37 -0.67
CA ALA A 122 -3.51 -11.90 0.36
C ALA A 122 -4.16 -13.03 1.18
N VAL A 123 -5.48 -12.98 1.35
CA VAL A 123 -6.25 -13.99 2.10
C VAL A 123 -6.61 -15.17 1.21
N THR A 124 -7.14 -14.90 0.01
CA THR A 124 -7.71 -15.94 -0.85
C THR A 124 -6.67 -16.67 -1.68
N ASP A 125 -5.62 -15.97 -2.10
CA ASP A 125 -4.64 -16.45 -3.08
C ASP A 125 -3.21 -16.42 -2.54
N GLY A 126 -3.00 -15.91 -1.31
CA GLY A 126 -1.67 -15.68 -0.75
C GLY A 126 -0.87 -14.59 -1.48
N LEU A 127 -1.52 -13.74 -2.28
CA LEU A 127 -0.85 -12.72 -3.08
C LEU A 127 -0.79 -11.39 -2.32
N GLY A 128 0.36 -11.12 -1.70
CA GLY A 128 0.65 -9.87 -0.99
C GLY A 128 2.16 -9.62 -0.89
N ALA A 129 2.56 -8.36 -0.85
CA ALA A 129 3.92 -7.95 -0.52
C ALA A 129 3.97 -7.46 0.93
N VAL A 130 4.81 -8.10 1.75
CA VAL A 130 5.03 -7.68 3.14
C VAL A 130 6.05 -6.55 3.15
N LEU A 131 5.69 -5.42 3.73
CA LEU A 131 6.50 -4.21 3.76
C LEU A 131 6.77 -3.81 5.21
N TYR A 132 8.06 -3.60 5.49
CA TYR A 132 8.55 -3.12 6.79
C TYR A 132 9.05 -1.70 6.66
N SER A 133 8.67 -0.85 7.61
CA SER A 133 9.21 0.49 7.72
C SER A 133 9.20 0.95 9.16
N SER A 134 10.32 1.48 9.65
CA SER A 134 10.43 1.99 11.01
C SER A 134 9.65 3.30 11.22
N GLU A 135 9.22 3.97 10.14
CA GLU A 135 8.55 5.27 10.21
C GLU A 135 7.53 5.45 9.07
N VAL A 136 6.35 5.98 9.42
CA VAL A 136 5.41 6.55 8.45
C VAL A 136 5.56 8.06 8.49
N ARG A 137 5.87 8.68 7.35
CA ARG A 137 5.98 10.14 7.26
C ARG A 137 4.87 10.71 6.39
N GLN A 138 4.20 11.76 6.89
CA GLN A 138 3.31 12.58 6.07
C GLN A 138 4.13 13.76 5.56
N PHE A 139 4.16 13.94 4.24
CA PHE A 139 4.83 15.08 3.63
C PHE A 139 3.78 16.00 3.01
N PHE A 140 3.74 17.22 3.51
CA PHE A 140 3.06 18.33 2.87
C PHE A 140 4.06 19.00 1.94
N GLN A 141 3.86 18.90 0.62
CA GLN A 141 4.57 19.79 -0.29
C GLN A 141 3.91 21.17 -0.16
N THR A 142 4.46 22.02 0.72
CA THR A 142 4.26 23.48 0.59
C THR A 142 4.92 23.90 -0.71
N ARG A 143 4.08 24.29 -1.68
CA ARG A 143 4.51 25.09 -2.82
C ARG A 143 5.02 26.44 -2.35
#